data_AF-A0A838VFD6-F1
#
_entry.id   AF-A0A838VFD6-F1
#
_cell.length_a   1.000
_cell.length_b   1.000
_cell.length_c   1.000
_cell.angle_alpha   90.00
_cell.angle_beta   90.00
_cell.angle_gamma   90.00
#
_symmetry.space_group_name_H-M   'P 1'
#
loop_
_entity.id
_entity.type
_entity.pdbx_description
1 polymer ?
#
loop_
_entity_poly.entity_id
_entity_poly.type
_entity_poly.pdbx_seq_one_letter_code
_entity_poly.pdbx_strand_id
1 'polypeptide(L)'
;MTVIARRIISEPVRLATTTWTTIVDLLAPEADHKARAELLAIKGIASSLIASEAMKDAPIIVYGSGPRVRIYCLYGDNAITGENANEDKLISSPVNGDWAMSLPASESDLKWVQAALKEKSTRITARDLNTDVEEMSEESASEKSININREAFFRS
;
A
#
# COMPACT_ATOMS: atom_id res chain seq x y z
N MET A 1 18.15 2.00 0.01
CA MET A 1 16.90 1.99 -0.78
C MET A 1 16.20 3.33 -0.61
N THR A 2 15.67 3.95 -1.67
CA THR A 2 14.97 5.24 -1.57
C THR A 2 13.49 5.01 -1.25
N VAL A 3 12.96 5.73 -0.27
CA VAL A 3 11.54 5.69 0.12
C VAL A 3 10.92 7.05 -0.17
N ILE A 4 9.78 7.05 -0.86
CA ILE A 4 9.01 8.25 -1.19
C ILE A 4 7.66 8.16 -0.49
N ALA A 5 7.26 9.23 0.20
CA ALA A 5 5.95 9.33 0.82
C ALA A 5 5.05 10.36 0.10
N ARG A 6 3.76 10.03 0.00
CA ARG A 6 2.71 10.90 -0.55
C ARG A 6 1.52 10.90 0.39
N ARG A 7 0.84 12.05 0.47
CA ARG A 7 -0.34 12.26 1.32
C ARG A 7 -1.44 12.85 0.46
N ILE A 8 -2.45 12.04 0.19
CA ILE A 8 -3.53 12.36 -0.73
C ILE A 8 -4.73 12.85 0.07
N ILE A 9 -5.28 14.00 -0.31
CA ILE A 9 -6.51 14.52 0.25
C ILE A 9 -7.67 13.57 -0.07
N SER A 10 -8.37 13.09 0.96
CA SER A 10 -9.57 12.27 0.81
C SER A 10 -10.79 13.00 1.38
N GLU A 11 -11.57 12.35 2.24
CA GLU A 11 -12.87 12.84 2.67
C GLU A 11 -12.71 13.93 3.75
N PRO A 12 -13.53 14.99 3.74
CA PRO A 12 -14.71 15.20 2.90
C PRO A 12 -14.43 15.89 1.54
N VAL A 13 -13.20 16.32 1.27
CA VAL A 13 -12.87 17.11 0.05
C VAL A 13 -13.00 16.27 -1.23
N ARG A 14 -12.65 14.99 -1.17
CA ARG A 14 -12.84 14.01 -2.26
C ARG A 14 -13.52 12.76 -1.73
N LEU A 15 -14.43 12.21 -2.53
CA LEU A 15 -15.00 10.90 -2.30
C LEU A 15 -13.90 9.84 -2.38
N ALA A 16 -14.01 8.76 -1.59
CA ALA A 16 -13.07 7.64 -1.63
C ALA A 16 -12.77 7.09 -3.04
N THR A 17 -13.79 7.05 -3.92
CA THR A 17 -13.63 6.60 -5.32
C THR A 17 -12.80 7.55 -6.18
N THR A 18 -12.90 8.85 -5.92
CA THR A 18 -12.09 9.89 -6.57
C THR A 18 -10.67 9.86 -6.01
N THR A 19 -10.52 9.72 -4.68
CA THR A 19 -9.21 9.55 -4.01
C THR A 19 -8.45 8.38 -4.61
N TRP A 20 -9.09 7.21 -4.77
CA TRP A 20 -8.44 6.07 -5.42
C TRP A 20 -8.02 6.38 -6.85
N THR A 21 -8.88 7.07 -7.63
CA THR A 21 -8.53 7.44 -9.01
C THR A 21 -7.31 8.37 -9.05
N THR A 22 -7.22 9.33 -8.11
CA THR A 22 -6.03 10.19 -7.94
C THR A 22 -4.77 9.38 -7.61
N ILE A 23 -4.90 8.35 -6.77
CA ILE A 23 -3.79 7.43 -6.48
C ILE A 23 -3.36 6.67 -7.73
N VAL A 24 -4.31 6.17 -8.53
CA VAL A 24 -4.02 5.51 -9.81
C VAL A 24 -3.32 6.46 -10.77
N ASP A 25 -3.75 7.72 -10.87
CA ASP A 25 -3.11 8.74 -11.71
C ASP A 25 -1.68 9.07 -11.27
N LEU A 26 -1.43 9.07 -9.96
CA LEU A 26 -0.10 9.29 -9.39
C LEU A 26 0.86 8.12 -9.67
N LEU A 27 0.35 6.88 -9.57
CA LEU A 27 1.15 5.67 -9.74
C LEU A 27 1.36 5.32 -11.22
N ALA A 28 0.31 5.43 -12.03
CA ALA A 28 0.27 5.05 -13.45
C ALA A 28 -0.35 6.20 -14.29
N PRO A 29 0.41 7.30 -14.51
CA PRO A 29 -0.11 8.48 -15.19
C PRO A 29 -0.44 8.26 -16.68
N GLU A 30 0.22 7.29 -17.32
CA GLU A 30 -0.01 6.92 -18.71
C GLU A 30 -1.27 6.06 -18.84
N ALA A 31 -2.19 6.46 -19.72
CA ALA A 31 -3.52 5.85 -19.83
C ALA A 31 -3.48 4.39 -20.33
N ASP A 32 -2.48 4.05 -21.13
CA ASP A 32 -2.24 2.75 -21.74
C ASP A 32 -1.35 1.83 -20.88
N HIS A 33 -0.89 2.30 -19.72
CA HIS A 33 -0.06 1.51 -18.82
C HIS A 33 -0.82 0.29 -18.28
N LYS A 34 -0.30 -0.92 -18.49
CA LYS A 34 -0.99 -2.18 -18.12
C LYS A 34 -1.40 -2.25 -16.65
N ALA A 35 -0.55 -1.75 -15.74
CA ALA A 35 -0.86 -1.71 -14.31
C ALA A 35 -2.08 -0.84 -13.99
N ARG A 36 -2.39 0.18 -14.83
CA ARG A 36 -3.53 1.07 -14.61
C ARG A 36 -4.86 0.32 -14.64
N ALA A 37 -5.02 -0.60 -15.60
CA ALA A 37 -6.22 -1.44 -15.68
C ALA A 37 -6.40 -2.34 -14.45
N GLU A 38 -5.29 -2.90 -13.95
CA GLU A 38 -5.27 -3.73 -12.74
C GLU A 38 -5.63 -2.93 -11.48
N LEU A 39 -5.08 -1.73 -11.32
CA LEU A 39 -5.42 -0.81 -10.23
C LEU A 39 -6.87 -0.33 -10.30
N LEU A 40 -7.41 -0.09 -11.49
CA LEU A 40 -8.82 0.27 -11.67
C LEU A 40 -9.76 -0.90 -11.39
N ALA A 41 -9.34 -2.14 -11.64
CA ALA A 41 -10.15 -3.33 -11.39
C ALA A 41 -10.47 -3.55 -9.90
N ILE A 42 -9.61 -3.08 -8.99
CA ILE A 42 -9.81 -3.14 -7.54
C ILE A 42 -10.45 -1.88 -6.94
N LYS A 43 -10.92 -0.94 -7.77
CA LYS A 43 -11.44 0.37 -7.31
C LYS A 43 -12.48 0.26 -6.20
N GLY A 44 -13.41 -0.68 -6.29
CA GLY A 44 -14.43 -0.88 -5.25
C GLY A 44 -13.84 -1.25 -3.89
N ILE A 45 -12.88 -2.19 -3.89
CA ILE A 45 -12.20 -2.68 -2.68
C ILE A 45 -11.38 -1.54 -2.06
N ALA A 46 -10.56 -0.87 -2.87
CA ALA A 46 -9.73 0.24 -2.39
C ALA A 46 -10.57 1.41 -1.88
N SER A 47 -11.67 1.75 -2.55
CA SER A 47 -12.57 2.82 -2.10
C SER A 47 -13.21 2.49 -0.74
N SER A 48 -13.58 1.22 -0.50
CA SER A 48 -14.10 0.79 0.80
C SER A 48 -13.08 1.01 1.92
N LEU A 49 -11.80 0.67 1.68
CA LEU A 49 -10.73 0.86 2.65
C LEU A 49 -10.38 2.33 2.88
N ILE A 50 -10.47 3.16 1.84
CA ILE A 50 -10.29 4.60 1.97
C ILE A 50 -11.42 5.20 2.82
N ALA A 51 -12.67 4.81 2.56
CA ALA A 51 -13.83 5.30 3.32
C ALA A 51 -13.81 4.86 4.79
N SER A 52 -13.17 3.72 5.11
CA SER A 52 -12.97 3.26 6.49
C SER A 52 -11.74 3.91 7.18
N GLU A 53 -11.15 4.94 6.57
CA GLU A 53 -9.93 5.60 7.03
C GLU A 53 -8.71 4.67 7.23
N ALA A 54 -8.66 3.50 6.57
CA ALA A 54 -7.58 2.53 6.76
C ALA A 54 -6.20 3.08 6.35
N MET A 55 -6.18 4.09 5.47
CA MET A 55 -4.99 4.70 4.90
C MET A 55 -4.45 5.90 5.70
N LYS A 56 -5.02 6.18 6.87
CA LYS A 56 -4.69 7.37 7.67
C LYS A 56 -3.30 7.27 8.29
N ASP A 57 -3.08 6.22 9.06
CA ASP A 57 -1.83 5.97 9.78
C ASP A 57 -1.03 4.79 9.18
N ALA A 58 -1.69 3.91 8.43
CA ALA A 58 -1.06 2.84 7.67
C ALA A 58 -1.05 3.19 6.17
N PRO A 59 0.10 3.16 5.47
CA PRO A 59 0.13 3.55 4.06
C PRO A 59 -0.24 2.40 3.13
N ILE A 60 -0.73 2.73 1.94
CA ILE A 60 -0.57 1.86 0.77
C ILE A 60 0.91 1.81 0.45
N ILE A 61 1.43 0.62 0.17
CA ILE A 61 2.86 0.42 -0.11
C ILE A 61 3.01 -0.16 -1.51
N VAL A 62 3.77 0.52 -2.36
CA VAL A 62 4.21 0.02 -3.68
C VAL A 62 5.70 -0.25 -3.63
N TYR A 63 6.11 -1.45 -4.07
CA TYR A 63 7.47 -1.96 -3.96
C TYR A 63 7.78 -2.96 -5.10
N GLY A 64 8.99 -3.53 -5.10
CA GLY A 64 9.43 -4.55 -6.08
C GLY A 64 10.15 -3.96 -7.30
N SER A 65 9.84 -2.71 -7.66
CA SER A 65 10.54 -2.00 -8.74
C SER A 65 10.74 -0.53 -8.40
N GLY A 66 11.99 -0.07 -8.46
CA GLY A 66 12.34 1.32 -8.17
C GLY A 66 12.19 1.71 -6.69
N PRO A 67 11.99 3.01 -6.40
CA PRO A 67 11.78 3.51 -5.03
C PRO A 67 10.51 2.92 -4.41
N ARG A 68 10.57 2.59 -3.11
CA ARG A 68 9.37 2.20 -2.36
C ARG A 68 8.49 3.43 -2.16
N VAL A 69 7.22 3.34 -2.57
CA VAL A 69 6.27 4.45 -2.43
C VAL A 69 5.25 4.13 -1.34
N ARG A 70 5.14 5.02 -0.36
CA ARG A 70 4.14 4.98 0.72
C ARG A 70 3.09 6.07 0.48
N ILE A 71 1.83 5.67 0.37
CA ILE A 71 0.72 6.60 0.14
C ILE A 71 -0.23 6.56 1.32
N TYR A 72 -0.40 7.72 1.96
CA TYR A 72 -1.38 7.95 3.02
C TYR A 72 -2.55 8.76 2.48
N CYS A 73 -3.68 8.72 3.18
CA CYS A 73 -4.81 9.60 2.93
C CYS A 73 -5.03 10.57 4.10
N LEU A 74 -5.36 11.81 3.78
CA LEU A 74 -5.80 12.82 4.73
C LEU A 74 -7.32 12.83 4.81
N TYR A 75 -7.83 12.98 6.03
CA TYR A 75 -9.26 12.92 6.34
C TYR A 75 -9.68 14.10 7.24
N GLY A 76 -10.97 14.41 7.25
CA GLY A 76 -11.58 15.43 8.11
C GLY A 76 -10.93 16.80 7.93
N ASP A 77 -10.58 17.46 9.04
CA ASP A 77 -9.96 18.78 9.01
C ASP A 77 -8.62 18.79 8.27
N ASN A 78 -7.83 17.71 8.37
CA ASN A 78 -6.55 17.62 7.65
C ASN A 78 -6.75 17.57 6.13
N ALA A 79 -7.86 16.98 5.66
CA ALA A 79 -8.22 17.02 4.25
C ALA A 79 -8.66 18.43 3.83
N ILE A 80 -9.41 19.13 4.69
CA ILE A 80 -9.93 20.49 4.42
C ILE A 80 -8.80 21.53 4.38
N THR A 81 -7.89 21.51 5.36
CA THR A 81 -6.78 22.47 5.42
C THR A 81 -5.71 22.17 4.38
N GLY A 82 -5.49 20.89 4.07
CA GLY A 82 -4.52 20.45 3.08
C GLY A 82 -3.06 20.73 3.44
N GLU A 83 -2.77 21.19 4.67
CA GLU A 83 -1.43 21.62 5.09
C GLU A 83 -0.37 20.50 4.96
N ASN A 84 -0.81 19.25 5.15
CA ASN A 84 0.04 18.07 5.06
C ASN A 84 -0.05 17.34 3.71
N ALA A 85 -0.77 17.91 2.73
CA ALA A 85 -0.94 17.27 1.43
C ALA A 85 0.39 17.25 0.67
N ASN A 86 0.66 16.13 0.01
CA ASN A 86 1.78 15.97 -0.89
C ASN A 86 1.35 15.02 -2.01
N GLU A 87 0.85 15.62 -3.09
CA GLU A 87 0.31 14.93 -4.27
C GLU A 87 1.18 15.18 -5.51
N ASP A 88 2.40 15.69 -5.31
CA ASP A 88 3.31 15.98 -6.41
C ASP A 88 3.63 14.72 -7.22
N LYS A 89 3.75 14.89 -8.55
CA LYS A 89 4.08 13.79 -9.45
C LYS A 89 5.34 13.06 -8.99
N LEU A 90 5.36 11.74 -9.20
CA LEU A 90 6.55 10.93 -9.00
C LEU A 90 7.48 11.13 -10.20
N ILE A 91 8.80 11.15 -9.95
CA ILE A 91 9.83 11.30 -10.99
C ILE A 91 9.74 10.15 -12.02
N SER A 92 9.34 8.97 -11.54
CA SER A 92 9.10 7.79 -12.37
C SER A 92 7.92 6.99 -11.81
N SER A 93 7.22 6.26 -12.69
CA SER A 93 6.12 5.36 -12.32
C SER A 93 6.66 4.18 -11.50
N PRO A 94 6.21 3.99 -10.24
CA PRO A 94 6.67 2.88 -9.38
C PRO A 94 6.02 1.54 -9.75
N VAL A 95 5.10 1.53 -10.73
CA VAL A 95 4.44 0.30 -11.23
C VAL A 95 5.03 -0.17 -12.56
N ASN A 96 6.22 0.30 -12.92
CA ASN A 96 6.98 -0.21 -14.05
C ASN A 96 7.69 -1.51 -13.64
N GLY A 97 7.70 -2.53 -14.49
CA GLY A 97 8.43 -3.79 -14.20
C GLY A 97 7.70 -4.70 -13.19
N ASP A 98 8.46 -5.36 -12.31
CA ASP A 98 7.94 -6.37 -11.38
C ASP A 98 7.50 -5.76 -10.04
N TRP A 99 6.47 -4.93 -10.10
CA TRP A 99 5.93 -4.24 -8.93
C TRP A 99 4.95 -5.10 -8.14
N ALA A 100 4.79 -4.78 -6.87
CA ALA A 100 3.78 -5.29 -5.97
C ALA A 100 3.17 -4.14 -5.15
N MET A 101 1.93 -4.33 -4.69
CA MET A 101 1.21 -3.36 -3.87
C MET A 101 0.60 -4.03 -2.66
N SER A 102 0.67 -3.38 -1.51
CA SER A 102 0.01 -3.80 -0.29
C SER A 102 -0.94 -2.72 0.23
N LEU A 103 -2.21 -3.08 0.38
CA LEU A 103 -3.25 -2.26 0.99
C LEU A 103 -3.38 -2.60 2.49
N PRO A 104 -3.32 -1.62 3.40
CA PRO A 104 -3.66 -1.86 4.80
C PRO A 104 -5.18 -2.02 4.95
N ALA A 105 -5.59 -2.95 5.79
CA ALA A 105 -6.98 -3.23 6.12
C ALA A 105 -7.11 -3.52 7.62
N SER A 106 -8.27 -3.21 8.19
CA SER A 106 -8.61 -3.58 9.55
C SER A 106 -8.65 -5.11 9.70
N GLU A 107 -8.47 -5.63 10.91
CA GLU A 107 -8.58 -7.08 11.17
C GLU A 107 -9.93 -7.65 10.73
N SER A 108 -11.02 -6.90 10.94
CA SER A 108 -12.37 -7.28 10.52
C SER A 108 -12.53 -7.34 9.00
N ASP A 109 -11.80 -6.51 8.26
CA ASP A 109 -11.90 -6.43 6.80
C ASP A 109 -10.92 -7.37 6.09
N LEU A 110 -9.81 -7.71 6.75
CA LEU A 110 -8.66 -8.37 6.13
C LEU A 110 -9.04 -9.61 5.31
N LYS A 111 -9.87 -10.48 5.88
CA LYS A 111 -10.24 -11.76 5.25
C LYS A 111 -11.01 -11.56 3.94
N TRP A 112 -12.00 -10.67 3.91
CA TRP A 112 -12.80 -10.47 2.71
C TRP A 112 -12.01 -9.68 1.66
N VAL A 113 -11.21 -8.70 2.08
CA VAL A 113 -10.36 -7.91 1.20
C VAL A 113 -9.34 -8.80 0.49
N GLN A 114 -8.64 -9.68 1.22
CA GLN A 114 -7.68 -10.61 0.64
C GLN A 114 -8.32 -11.55 -0.38
N ALA A 115 -9.51 -12.10 -0.06
CA ALA A 115 -10.25 -12.94 -0.98
C ALA A 115 -10.64 -12.18 -2.26
N ALA A 116 -11.18 -10.97 -2.12
CA ALA A 116 -11.61 -10.15 -3.25
C ALA A 116 -10.43 -9.67 -4.13
N LEU A 117 -9.29 -9.32 -3.52
CA LEU A 117 -8.08 -8.92 -4.26
C LEU A 117 -7.50 -10.08 -5.07
N LYS A 118 -7.48 -11.30 -4.50
CA LYS A 118 -6.95 -12.50 -5.16
C LYS A 118 -7.68 -12.85 -6.45
N GLU A 119 -8.96 -12.50 -6.56
CA GLU A 119 -9.75 -12.67 -7.78
C GLU A 119 -9.41 -11.65 -8.88
N LYS A 120 -8.76 -10.53 -8.53
CA LYS A 120 -8.49 -9.40 -9.43
C LYS A 120 -7.03 -9.25 -9.81
N SER A 121 -6.11 -9.63 -8.91
CA SER A 121 -4.68 -9.39 -9.06
C SER A 121 -3.86 -10.41 -8.28
N THR A 122 -2.68 -10.75 -8.82
CA THR A 122 -1.64 -11.50 -8.09
C THR A 122 -0.59 -10.59 -7.47
N ARG A 123 -0.59 -9.28 -7.80
CA ARG A 123 0.40 -8.28 -7.36
C ARG A 123 -0.10 -7.43 -6.20
N ILE A 124 -1.43 -7.27 -6.10
CA ILE A 124 -2.06 -6.44 -5.08
C ILE A 124 -2.58 -7.33 -3.96
N THR A 125 -2.07 -7.08 -2.75
CA THR A 125 -2.39 -7.84 -1.54
C THR A 125 -2.91 -6.92 -0.45
N ALA A 126 -3.49 -7.49 0.61
CA ALA A 126 -3.86 -6.74 1.80
C ALA A 126 -3.19 -7.29 3.05
N ARG A 127 -2.88 -6.39 3.99
CA ARG A 127 -2.22 -6.68 5.26
C ARG A 127 -2.94 -5.97 6.42
N ASP A 128 -2.67 -6.42 7.64
CA ASP A 128 -3.11 -5.73 8.85
C ASP A 128 -2.49 -4.33 8.96
N LEU A 129 -3.23 -3.38 9.54
CA LEU A 129 -2.80 -1.98 9.73
C LEU A 129 -1.45 -1.86 10.44
N ASN A 130 -1.15 -2.77 11.38
CA ASN A 130 0.05 -2.72 12.22
C ASN A 130 1.22 -3.51 11.63
N THR A 131 1.00 -4.23 10.53
CA THR A 131 2.04 -5.01 9.86
C THR A 131 2.69 -4.16 8.78
N ASP A 132 4.02 -4.03 8.77
CA ASP A 132 4.73 -3.46 7.61
C ASP A 132 5.04 -4.57 6.60
N VAL A 133 5.23 -4.19 5.34
CA VAL A 133 5.69 -5.15 4.32
C VAL A 133 7.20 -5.29 4.49
N GLU A 134 7.66 -6.49 4.83
CA GLU A 134 9.09 -6.79 4.97
C GLU A 134 9.88 -6.35 3.73
N GLU A 135 11.09 -5.85 3.96
CA GLU A 135 12.00 -5.54 2.86
C GLU A 135 12.40 -6.87 2.21
N MET A 136 12.10 -7.04 0.93
CA MET A 136 12.83 -8.03 0.12
C MET A 136 14.27 -7.53 0.03
N SER A 137 15.11 -7.93 0.98
CA SER A 137 16.54 -7.89 0.80
C SER A 137 16.87 -8.83 -0.37
N GLU A 138 17.79 -8.42 -1.23
CA GLU A 138 18.42 -9.31 -2.21
C GLU A 138 19.34 -10.33 -1.52
N GLU A 139 18.86 -11.00 -0.48
CA GLU A 139 19.54 -12.09 0.23
C GLU A 139 18.49 -13.10 0.68
N SER A 140 17.95 -13.86 -0.27
CA SER A 140 17.17 -15.08 0.02
C SER A 140 17.76 -16.26 -0.75
N ALA A 141 18.96 -16.65 -0.32
CA ALA A 141 19.48 -18.00 -0.49
C ALA A 141 20.32 -18.39 0.74
N SER A 142 19.68 -18.46 1.92
CA SER A 142 20.09 -19.41 2.97
C SER A 142 19.03 -19.45 4.06
N GLU A 143 18.20 -20.49 4.03
CA GLU A 143 17.51 -20.97 5.22
C GLU A 143 18.55 -21.27 6.32
N LYS A 144 18.46 -20.54 7.44
CA LYS A 144 18.93 -21.08 8.72
C LYS A 144 17.83 -20.91 9.75
N SER A 145 17.15 -22.01 9.98
CA SER A 145 16.36 -22.28 11.17
C SER A 145 17.20 -22.05 12.43
N ILE A 146 16.97 -20.93 13.12
CA ILE A 146 17.49 -20.74 14.47
C ILE A 146 16.57 -21.53 15.40
N ASN A 147 16.95 -22.78 15.65
CA ASN A 147 16.33 -23.62 16.67
C ASN A 147 16.92 -23.20 18.03
N ILE A 148 16.27 -22.25 18.72
CA ILE A 148 16.68 -21.82 20.06
C ILE A 148 16.36 -22.94 21.05
N ASN A 149 17.39 -23.65 21.52
CA ASN A 149 17.24 -24.63 22.58
C ASN A 149 17.09 -23.91 23.94
N ARG A 150 15.85 -23.85 24.44
CA ARG A 150 15.46 -23.15 25.67
C ARG A 150 16.14 -23.68 26.94
N GLU A 151 16.63 -24.92 26.94
CA GLU A 151 17.26 -25.51 28.14
C GLU A 151 18.65 -24.96 28.46
N ALA A 152 19.36 -24.39 27.47
CA ALA A 152 20.70 -23.83 27.69
C ALA A 152 20.67 -22.43 28.33
N PHE A 153 19.54 -21.71 28.24
CA PHE A 153 19.44 -20.32 28.70
C PHE A 153 19.28 -20.18 30.22
N PHE A 154 18.79 -21.20 30.92
CA PHE A 154 18.49 -21.13 32.37
C PHE A 154 19.61 -21.65 33.28
N ARG A 155 20.83 -21.86 32.78
CA ARG A 155 21.94 -22.43 33.57
C ARG A 155 23.19 -21.53 33.68
N SER A 156 23.12 -20.23 33.37
CA SER A 156 24.22 -19.28 33.72
C SER A 156 23.88 -18.45 34.93
#